data_AF-A0A9Q0J2W2-F1
#
_entry.id   AF-A0A9Q0J2W2-F1
#
_cell.length_a   1.000
_cell.length_b   1.000
_cell.length_c   1.000
_cell.angle_alpha   90.00
_cell.angle_beta   90.00
_cell.angle_gamma   90.00
#
_symmetry.space_group_name_H-M   'P 1'
#
loop_
_entity.id
_entity.type
_entity.pdbx_description
1 polymer ?
#
loop_
_entity_poly.entity_id
_entity_poly.type
_entity_poly.pdbx_seq_one_letter_code
_entity_poly.pdbx_strand_id
1 'polypeptide(L)'
;MMSMLRDSAYVDCSYDLSPEDLCKKISSCDALVVRSGTRVTRQVIEAAKGRLKVVARAGVGIDNVDLQAATEFGCLEVNAPTADTVAAAEHGIA
;
A
#
# COMPACT_ATOMS: atom_id res chain seq x y z
N MET A 1 11.84 2.96 8.55
CA MET A 1 11.10 1.96 7.73
C MET A 1 11.86 1.51 6.49
N MET A 2 12.32 2.41 5.60
CA MET A 2 13.00 2.02 4.34
C MET A 2 14.35 1.29 4.52
N SER A 3 15.14 1.60 5.55
CA SER A 3 16.43 0.94 5.80
C SER A 3 16.30 -0.54 6.20
N MET A 4 15.18 -0.95 6.80
CA MET A 4 14.97 -2.35 7.21
C MET A 4 14.45 -3.23 6.07
N LEU A 5 13.72 -2.65 5.12
CA LEU A 5 13.18 -3.41 3.97
C LEU A 5 14.23 -3.70 2.90
N ARG A 6 15.23 -2.81 2.72
CA ARG A 6 16.28 -2.98 1.70
C ARG A 6 17.24 -4.14 1.98
N ASP A 7 17.31 -4.58 3.23
CA ASP A 7 18.17 -5.71 3.64
C ASP A 7 17.56 -7.07 3.22
N SER A 8 16.25 -7.12 2.96
CA SER A 8 15.52 -8.37 2.69
C SER A 8 14.62 -8.33 1.44
N ALA A 9 14.46 -7.17 0.80
CA ALA A 9 13.62 -7.01 -0.39
C ALA A 9 14.10 -5.87 -1.30
N TYR A 10 13.81 -5.98 -2.60
CA TYR A 10 13.94 -4.87 -3.53
C TYR A 10 12.82 -3.86 -3.27
N VAL A 11 13.19 -2.64 -2.87
CA VAL A 11 12.23 -1.57 -2.55
C VAL A 11 12.29 -0.51 -3.63
N ASP A 12 11.22 -0.39 -4.41
CA ASP A 12 11.04 0.68 -5.37
C ASP A 12 10.06 1.73 -4.81
N CYS A 13 10.49 2.98 -4.75
CA CYS A 13 9.67 4.10 -4.30
C CYS A 13 9.32 4.97 -5.51
N SER A 14 8.04 4.97 -5.89
CA SER A 14 7.51 5.89 -6.90
C SER A 14 6.42 6.74 -6.28
N TYR A 15 6.43 8.02 -6.64
CA TYR A 15 5.47 9.02 -6.18
C TYR A 15 4.75 9.58 -7.41
N ASP A 16 3.53 10.10 -7.21
CA ASP A 16 2.74 10.75 -8.25
C ASP A 16 2.49 9.86 -9.50
N LEU A 17 2.29 8.56 -9.28
CA LEU A 17 2.00 7.63 -10.38
C LEU A 17 0.58 7.87 -10.90
N SER A 18 0.46 7.97 -12.23
CA SER A 18 -0.83 7.83 -12.89
C SER A 18 -1.41 6.42 -12.64
N PRO A 19 -2.74 6.24 -12.69
CA PRO A 19 -3.35 4.91 -12.57
C PRO A 19 -2.79 3.90 -13.59
N GLU A 20 -2.48 4.35 -14.80
CA GLU A 20 -1.91 3.49 -15.85
C GLU A 20 -0.49 3.04 -15.52
N ASP A 21 0.35 3.95 -15.02
CA ASP A 21 1.72 3.62 -14.65
C ASP A 21 1.78 2.75 -13.39
N LEU A 22 0.85 2.96 -12.45
CA LEU A 22 0.64 2.07 -11.32
C LEU A 22 0.31 0.65 -11.79
N CYS A 23 -0.63 0.49 -12.72
CA CYS A 23 -0.98 -0.81 -13.29
C CYS A 23 0.17 -1.48 -14.05
N LYS A 24 1.01 -0.73 -14.77
CA LYS A 24 2.21 -1.31 -15.41
C LYS A 24 3.18 -1.84 -14.37
N LYS A 25 3.43 -1.04 -13.34
CA LYS A 25 4.47 -1.29 -12.36
C LYS A 25 4.09 -2.37 -11.35
N ILE A 26 2.82 -2.45 -10.95
CA ILE A 26 2.34 -3.44 -9.99
C ILE A 26 2.51 -4.89 -10.47
N SER A 27 2.58 -5.10 -11.79
CA SER A 27 2.80 -6.42 -12.39
C SER A 27 4.09 -7.11 -11.96
N SER A 28 5.09 -6.37 -11.47
CA SER A 28 6.37 -6.89 -10.96
C SER A 28 6.51 -6.79 -9.43
N CYS A 29 5.44 -6.46 -8.70
CA CYS A 29 5.50 -6.25 -7.25
C CYS A 29 4.83 -7.37 -6.46
N ASP A 30 5.51 -7.88 -5.44
CA ASP A 30 4.91 -8.79 -4.44
C ASP A 30 4.12 -8.04 -3.35
N ALA A 31 4.48 -6.78 -3.08
CA ALA A 31 3.88 -5.94 -2.06
C ALA A 31 3.72 -4.51 -2.56
N LEU A 32 2.63 -3.86 -2.16
CA LEU A 32 2.34 -2.46 -2.45
C LEU A 32 2.19 -1.70 -1.13
N VAL A 33 2.86 -0.56 -1.00
CA VAL A 33 2.69 0.35 0.13
C VAL A 33 2.10 1.67 -0.37
N VAL A 34 0.93 2.06 0.14
CA VAL A 34 0.21 3.27 -0.28
C VAL A 34 -0.04 4.25 0.86
N ARG A 35 -0.15 5.53 0.51
CA ARG A 35 -0.66 6.62 1.37
C ARG A 35 -2.08 7.01 0.93
N SER A 36 -2.74 7.88 1.71
CA SER A 36 -4.15 8.28 1.58
C SER A 36 -4.59 8.77 0.18
N GLY A 37 -3.67 9.19 -0.70
CA GLY A 37 -3.99 9.65 -2.05
C GLY A 37 -4.15 8.55 -3.11
N THR A 38 -3.69 7.32 -2.87
CA THR A 38 -3.71 6.25 -3.88
C THR A 38 -4.88 5.29 -3.64
N ARG A 39 -5.72 5.12 -4.67
CA ARG A 39 -6.84 4.16 -4.66
C ARG A 39 -6.44 2.86 -5.34
N VAL A 40 -6.48 1.75 -4.61
CA VAL A 40 -6.15 0.42 -5.11
C VAL A 40 -7.45 -0.24 -5.57
N THR A 41 -7.79 -0.02 -6.84
CA THR A 41 -9.00 -0.57 -7.46
C THR A 41 -8.78 -2.01 -7.93
N ARG A 42 -9.87 -2.72 -8.28
CA ARG A 42 -9.78 -4.04 -8.93
C ARG A 42 -8.81 -4.06 -10.12
N GLN A 43 -8.80 -3.03 -10.97
CA GLN A 43 -7.89 -2.94 -12.11
C GLN A 43 -6.41 -3.01 -11.70
N VAL A 44 -6.04 -2.37 -10.59
CA VAL A 44 -4.67 -2.41 -10.07
C VAL A 44 -4.32 -3.82 -9.57
N ILE A 45 -5.26 -4.48 -8.89
CA ILE A 45 -5.07 -5.84 -8.36
C ILE A 45 -4.99 -6.86 -9.50
N GLU A 46 -5.84 -6.74 -10.53
CA GLU A 46 -5.81 -7.56 -11.74
C GLU A 46 -4.51 -7.36 -12.52
N ALA A 47 -4.04 -6.12 -12.64
CA ALA A 47 -2.78 -5.80 -13.32
C ALA A 47 -1.56 -6.44 -12.64
N ALA A 48 -1.66 -6.80 -11.35
CA ALA A 48 -0.64 -7.55 -10.65
C ALA A 48 -0.56 -9.03 -11.07
N LYS A 49 -1.55 -9.54 -11.83
CA LYS A 49 -1.59 -10.90 -12.38
C LYS A 49 -1.34 -11.99 -11.32
N GLY A 50 -1.89 -11.79 -10.11
CA GLY A 50 -1.76 -12.71 -8.98
C GLY A 50 -0.40 -12.68 -8.26
N ARG A 51 0.52 -11.77 -8.62
CA ARG A 51 1.81 -11.62 -7.94
C ARG A 51 1.70 -10.80 -6.64
N LEU A 52 0.78 -9.84 -6.60
CA LEU A 52 0.58 -8.98 -5.43
C LEU A 52 -0.03 -9.78 -4.28
N LYS A 53 0.73 -9.93 -3.20
CA LYS A 53 0.34 -10.71 -2.00
C LYS A 53 -0.19 -9.83 -0.88
N VAL A 54 0.29 -8.59 -0.81
CA VAL A 54 -0.07 -7.67 0.27
C VAL A 54 -0.13 -6.22 -0.20
N VAL A 55 -1.16 -5.52 0.25
CA VAL A 55 -1.29 -4.06 0.18
C VAL A 55 -1.22 -3.52 1.60
N ALA A 56 -0.15 -2.81 1.92
CA ALA A 56 0.01 -2.14 3.20
C ALA A 56 -0.32 -0.66 3.08
N ARG A 57 -1.11 -0.14 4.01
CA ARG A 57 -1.50 1.28 4.02
C ARG A 57 -0.98 1.99 5.26
N ALA A 58 -0.32 3.11 5.05
CA ALA A 58 0.10 4.00 6.14
C ALA A 58 -1.06 4.95 6.51
N GLY A 59 -1.68 4.74 7.67
CA GLY A 59 -2.72 5.59 8.27
C GLY A 59 -3.94 4.81 8.78
N VAL A 60 -4.98 5.48 9.27
CA VAL A 60 -6.16 4.85 9.92
C VAL A 60 -7.35 4.56 8.98
N GLY A 61 -7.52 5.28 7.87
CA GLY A 61 -8.71 5.18 7.00
C GLY A 61 -8.77 3.97 6.04
N ILE A 62 -9.78 3.11 6.18
CA ILE A 62 -9.93 1.80 5.51
C ILE A 62 -10.50 1.83 4.07
N ASP A 63 -10.76 2.99 3.48
CA ASP A 63 -11.68 3.12 2.34
C ASP A 63 -11.04 3.09 0.93
N ASN A 64 -9.73 2.85 0.82
CA ASN A 64 -8.99 3.04 -0.44
C ASN A 64 -8.64 1.76 -1.22
N VAL A 65 -8.98 0.57 -0.72
CA VAL A 65 -8.66 -0.73 -1.35
C VAL A 65 -9.94 -1.50 -1.67
N ASP A 66 -10.03 -2.06 -2.88
CA ASP A 66 -11.11 -3.00 -3.25
C ASP A 66 -10.90 -4.35 -2.55
N LEU A 67 -11.45 -4.50 -1.35
CA LEU A 67 -11.29 -5.70 -0.51
C LEU A 67 -11.87 -6.97 -1.15
N GLN A 68 -12.91 -6.83 -1.98
CA GLN A 68 -13.49 -7.95 -2.69
C GLN A 68 -12.49 -8.48 -3.72
N ALA A 69 -11.96 -7.61 -4.58
CA ALA A 69 -10.91 -7.98 -5.52
C ALA A 69 -9.66 -8.48 -4.80
N ALA A 70 -9.28 -7.86 -3.67
CA ALA A 70 -8.12 -8.33 -2.90
C ALA A 70 -8.31 -9.77 -2.42
N THR A 71 -9.50 -10.11 -1.90
CA THR A 71 -9.84 -11.46 -1.47
C THR A 71 -9.88 -12.45 -2.65
N GLU A 72 -10.50 -12.07 -3.77
CA GLU A 72 -10.59 -12.90 -4.98
C GLU A 72 -9.21 -13.29 -5.54
N PHE A 73 -8.25 -12.36 -5.46
CA PHE A 73 -6.90 -12.55 -6.00
C PHE A 73 -5.87 -12.98 -4.95
N GLY A 74 -6.29 -13.28 -3.71
CA GLY A 74 -5.41 -13.75 -2.64
C GLY A 74 -4.45 -12.68 -2.10
N CYS A 75 -4.81 -11.40 -2.24
CA CYS A 75 -4.06 -10.26 -1.73
C CYS A 75 -4.61 -9.82 -0.37
N LEU A 76 -3.73 -9.71 0.63
CA LEU A 76 -4.08 -9.23 1.98
C LEU A 76 -4.02 -7.70 2.05
N GLU A 77 -5.02 -7.08 2.67
CA GLU A 77 -4.92 -5.67 3.09
C GLU A 77 -4.41 -5.63 4.54
N VAL A 78 -3.41 -4.78 4.78
CA VAL A 78 -2.86 -4.57 6.12
C VAL A 78 -2.84 -3.07 6.40
N ASN A 79 -3.51 -2.69 7.49
CA ASN A 79 -3.44 -1.34 8.04
C ASN A 79 -2.51 -1.28 9.26
N ALA A 80 -1.93 -0.12 9.53
CA ALA A 80 -1.14 0.14 10.72
C ALA A 80 -1.87 1.17 11.61
N PRO A 81 -2.89 0.75 12.39
CA PRO A 81 -3.74 1.67 13.14
C PRO A 81 -3.00 2.39 14.28
N THR A 82 -1.88 1.84 14.75
CA THR A 82 -1.08 2.36 15.87
C THR A 82 0.10 3.24 15.44
N ALA A 83 0.33 3.45 14.13
CA ALA A 83 1.46 4.25 13.65
C ALA A 83 1.26 5.76 13.86
N ASP A 84 0.03 6.24 14.09
CA ASP A 84 -0.27 7.66 14.31
C ASP A 84 -0.25 8.06 15.80
N THR A 85 -0.16 7.12 16.75
CA THR A 85 -0.24 7.45 18.19
C THR A 85 1.03 8.10 18.72
N VAL A 86 2.17 7.99 18.03
CA VAL A 86 3.43 8.64 18.44
C VAL A 86 3.62 10.00 17.75
N ALA A 87 2.99 10.25 16.59
CA ALA A 87 3.08 11.56 15.90
C ALA A 87 2.03 12.57 16.37
N ALA A 88 0.88 12.12 16.90
CA ALA A 88 -0.16 13.01 17.45
C ALA A 88 0.08 13.42 18.91
N ALA A 89 1.01 12.77 19.62
CA ALA A 89 1.27 13.07 21.03
C ALA A 89 2.17 14.31 21.25
N GLU A 90 2.96 14.73 20.24
CA GLU A 90 3.85 15.91 20.38
C GLU A 90 3.17 17.26 20.10
N HIS A 91 1.90 17.29 19.65
CA HIS A 91 1.14 18.53 19.44
C HIS A 91 -0.08 18.67 20.39
N GLY A 92 -0.03 18.04 21.56
CA GLY A 92 -1.00 18.22 22.65
C GLY A 92 -0.57 19.23 23.73
N ILE A 93 0.55 19.93 23.54
CA ILE A 93 1.00 21.04 24.40
C ILE A 93 1.51 22.17 23.49
N ALA A 94 0.63 23.08 23.12
CA ALA A 94 0.95 24.46 22.74
C ALA A 94 -0.31 25.33 22.97
#